data_AF-A0ABD7LAA3-F1
#
_entry.id   AF-A0ABD7LAA3-F1
#
_cell.length_a   1.000
_cell.length_b   1.000
_cell.length_c   1.000
_cell.angle_alpha   90.00
_cell.angle_beta   90.00
_cell.angle_gamma   90.00
#
_symmetry.space_group_name_H-M   'P 1'
#
loop_
_entity.id
_entity.type
_entity.pdbx_description
1 polymer ?
#
loop_
_entity_poly.entity_id
_entity_poly.type
_entity_poly.pdbx_seq_one_letter_code
_entity_poly.pdbx_strand_id
1 'polypeptide(L)'
;MTTTFDDATTAAIAAFAQLDFYTAVQAMRAEADYDRERDEWISRYIDEHGGGADDAEYDALHAQAQATPEYAAFIDAMRREILGYFGVTDDQLDCMIVLRNDDSDALWAEVNRQRNALGTGEVRGDL
;
A
#
# COMPACT_ATOMS: atom_id res chain seq x y z
N MET A 1 26.42 -6.05 3.21
CA MET A 1 25.70 -5.87 4.48
C MET A 1 24.41 -6.65 4.38
N THR A 2 24.04 -7.42 5.39
CA THR A 2 22.72 -8.07 5.44
C THR A 2 21.74 -7.03 5.94
N THR A 3 20.87 -6.51 5.08
CA THR A 3 19.76 -5.65 5.49
C THR A 3 18.82 -6.48 6.36
N THR A 4 18.40 -5.94 7.50
CA THR A 4 17.48 -6.61 8.42
C THR A 4 16.17 -5.85 8.38
N PHE A 5 15.08 -6.52 8.03
CA PHE A 5 13.73 -5.96 8.06
C PHE A 5 13.08 -6.25 9.41
N ASP A 6 12.08 -5.46 9.79
CA ASP A 6 11.25 -5.78 10.94
C ASP A 6 10.35 -7.01 10.67
N ASP A 7 9.72 -7.54 11.72
CA ASP A 7 8.92 -8.76 11.65
C ASP A 7 7.72 -8.61 10.71
N ALA A 8 7.07 -7.43 10.69
CA ALA A 8 5.90 -7.18 9.85
C ALA A 8 6.29 -7.15 8.37
N THR A 9 7.38 -6.46 8.05
CA THR A 9 7.94 -6.38 6.70
C THR A 9 8.42 -7.76 6.25
N THR A 10 9.08 -8.52 7.12
CA THR A 10 9.51 -9.89 6.82
C THR A 10 8.32 -10.81 6.50
N ALA A 11 7.23 -10.71 7.27
CA ALA A 11 6.01 -11.46 7.01
C ALA A 11 5.33 -11.05 5.70
N ALA A 12 5.26 -9.74 5.41
CA ALA A 12 4.70 -9.22 4.17
C ALA A 12 5.51 -9.68 2.94
N ILE A 13 6.86 -9.66 3.02
CA ILE A 13 7.74 -10.17 1.97
C ILE A 13 7.42 -11.66 1.71
N ALA A 14 7.36 -12.47 2.76
CA ALA A 14 7.12 -13.91 2.64
C ALA A 14 5.73 -14.23 2.07
N ALA A 15 4.69 -13.51 2.50
CA ALA A 15 3.32 -13.68 2.00
C ALA A 15 3.23 -13.25 0.53
N PHE A 16 3.79 -12.08 0.19
CA PHE A 16 3.76 -11.54 -1.16
C PHE A 16 4.59 -12.37 -2.15
N ALA A 17 5.72 -12.93 -1.73
CA ALA A 17 6.56 -13.78 -2.58
C ALA A 17 5.87 -15.08 -3.01
N GLN A 18 4.90 -15.55 -2.24
CA GLN A 18 4.12 -16.76 -2.55
C GLN A 18 3.01 -16.53 -3.57
N LEU A 19 2.61 -15.27 -3.82
CA LEU A 19 1.61 -14.95 -4.83
C LEU A 19 2.15 -15.28 -6.23
N ASP A 20 1.28 -15.77 -7.10
CA ASP A 20 1.61 -15.86 -8.51
C ASP A 20 1.90 -14.46 -9.08
N PHE A 21 2.70 -14.40 -10.15
CA PHE A 21 3.14 -13.12 -10.73
C PHE A 21 1.98 -12.20 -11.10
N TYR A 22 0.89 -12.74 -11.64
CA TYR A 22 -0.25 -11.92 -12.04
C TYR A 22 -0.93 -11.30 -10.82
N THR A 23 -1.24 -12.11 -9.79
CA THR A 23 -1.85 -11.62 -8.54
C THR A 23 -0.95 -10.61 -7.83
N ALA A 24 0.37 -10.85 -7.80
CA ALA A 24 1.33 -9.90 -7.23
C ALA A 24 1.29 -8.54 -7.96
N VAL A 25 1.26 -8.55 -9.29
CA VAL A 25 1.13 -7.32 -10.10
C VAL A 25 -0.22 -6.64 -9.87
N GLN A 26 -1.33 -7.40 -9.73
CA GLN A 26 -2.63 -6.80 -9.42
C GLN A 26 -2.63 -6.14 -8.03
N ALA A 27 -2.02 -6.77 -7.03
CA ALA A 27 -1.92 -6.19 -5.69
C ALA A 27 -1.10 -4.87 -5.68
N MET A 28 -0.03 -4.78 -6.48
CA MET A 28 0.71 -3.52 -6.63
C MET A 28 -0.14 -2.41 -7.24
N ARG A 29 -0.98 -2.73 -8.23
CA ARG A 29 -1.88 -1.74 -8.85
C ARG A 29 -3.01 -1.35 -7.91
N ALA A 30 -3.54 -2.31 -7.17
CA ALA A 30 -4.56 -2.09 -6.15
C ALA A 30 -4.07 -1.13 -5.06
N GLU A 31 -2.83 -1.30 -4.59
CA GLU A 31 -2.21 -0.39 -3.62
C GLU A 31 -2.05 1.03 -4.18
N ALA A 32 -1.55 1.16 -5.41
CA ALA A 32 -1.40 2.48 -6.03
C ALA A 32 -2.73 3.22 -6.21
N ASP A 33 -3.80 2.50 -6.58
CA ASP A 33 -5.14 3.09 -6.65
C ASP A 33 -5.70 3.41 -5.26
N TYR A 34 -5.43 2.56 -4.26
CA TYR A 34 -5.86 2.80 -2.87
C TYR A 34 -5.22 4.07 -2.31
N ASP A 35 -3.91 4.22 -2.48
CA ASP A 35 -3.14 5.38 -2.02
C ASP A 35 -3.66 6.68 -2.67
N ARG A 36 -3.84 6.66 -3.99
CA ARG A 36 -4.36 7.79 -4.75
C ARG A 36 -5.77 8.21 -4.31
N GLU A 37 -6.71 7.26 -4.20
CA GLU A 37 -8.10 7.58 -3.80
C GLU A 37 -8.16 8.11 -2.36
N ARG A 38 -7.36 7.53 -1.45
CA ARG A 38 -7.23 8.01 -0.08
C ARG A 38 -6.73 9.45 -0.03
N ASP A 39 -5.66 9.74 -0.76
CA ASP A 39 -5.03 11.05 -0.77
C ASP A 39 -5.96 12.11 -1.39
N GLU A 40 -6.64 11.78 -2.50
CA GLU A 40 -7.64 12.65 -3.11
C GLU A 40 -8.79 12.99 -2.15
N TRP A 41 -9.27 12.01 -1.38
CA TRP A 41 -10.33 12.25 -0.40
C TRP A 41 -9.86 13.19 0.71
N ILE A 42 -8.65 12.98 1.24
CA ILE A 42 -8.10 13.83 2.30
C ILE A 42 -7.86 15.24 1.79
N SER A 43 -7.34 15.41 0.57
CA SER A 43 -7.18 16.74 -0.04
C SER A 43 -8.51 17.48 -0.14
N ARG A 44 -9.59 16.81 -0.59
CA ARG A 44 -10.94 17.43 -0.65
C ARG A 44 -11.44 17.82 0.74
N TYR A 45 -11.24 16.98 1.74
CA TYR A 45 -11.60 17.30 3.12
C TYR A 45 -10.87 18.56 3.61
N ILE A 46 -9.57 18.66 3.36
CA ILE A 46 -8.75 19.82 3.76
C ILE A 46 -9.21 21.09 3.03
N ASP A 47 -9.46 21.02 1.73
CA ASP A 47 -9.97 22.14 0.93
C ASP A 47 -11.31 22.67 1.46
N GLU A 48 -12.22 21.77 1.85
CA GLU A 48 -13.52 22.12 2.42
C GLU A 48 -13.43 22.76 3.81
N HIS A 49 -12.39 22.40 4.59
CA HIS A 49 -12.19 22.88 5.96
C HIS A 49 -11.24 24.07 6.07
N GLY A 50 -10.92 24.70 4.94
CA GLY A 50 -10.26 26.01 4.88
C GLY A 50 -8.77 25.97 4.53
N GLY A 51 -8.18 24.79 4.34
CA GLY A 51 -6.76 24.60 4.08
C GLY A 51 -5.86 25.04 5.25
N GLY A 52 -4.75 24.35 5.50
CA GLY A 52 -3.76 24.80 6.47
C GLY A 52 -2.96 25.99 5.92
N ALA A 53 -2.74 27.03 6.73
CA ALA A 53 -1.83 28.13 6.38
C ALA A 53 -0.35 27.70 6.48
N ASP A 54 -0.07 26.62 7.19
CA ASP A 54 1.23 25.98 7.34
C ASP A 54 1.12 24.45 7.43
N ASP A 55 2.28 23.77 7.41
CA ASP A 55 2.38 22.31 7.45
C ASP A 55 1.75 21.70 8.72
N ALA A 56 1.80 22.40 9.85
CA ALA A 56 1.26 21.88 11.11
C ALA A 56 -0.28 21.91 11.13
N GLU A 57 -0.88 22.95 10.57
CA GLU A 57 -2.33 23.02 10.36
C GLU A 57 -2.79 21.98 9.34
N TYR A 58 -2.01 21.75 8.28
CA TYR A 58 -2.28 20.71 7.30
C TYR A 58 -2.26 19.31 7.92
N ASP A 59 -1.22 18.98 8.69
CA ASP A 59 -1.10 17.69 9.40
C ASP A 59 -2.24 17.49 10.41
N ALA A 60 -2.65 18.56 11.10
CA ALA A 60 -3.78 18.51 12.02
C ALA A 60 -5.10 18.22 11.30
N LEU A 61 -5.37 18.87 10.17
CA LEU A 61 -6.56 18.60 9.34
C LEU A 61 -6.52 17.20 8.75
N HIS A 62 -5.35 16.73 8.31
CA HIS A 62 -5.15 15.36 7.83
C HIS A 62 -5.50 14.33 8.91
N ALA A 63 -4.95 14.49 10.12
CA ALA A 63 -5.25 13.62 11.26
C ALA A 63 -6.73 13.70 11.67
N GLN A 64 -7.34 14.89 11.64
CA GLN A 64 -8.76 15.07 11.90
C GLN A 64 -9.61 14.32 10.87
N ALA A 65 -9.28 14.45 9.58
CA ALA A 65 -9.97 13.77 8.49
C ALA A 65 -10.00 12.25 8.73
N GLN A 66 -8.85 11.67 9.07
CA GLN A 66 -8.71 10.23 9.34
C GLN A 66 -9.48 9.74 10.56
N ALA A 67 -9.80 10.62 11.51
CA ALA A 67 -10.58 10.29 12.71
C ALA A 67 -12.10 10.33 12.46
N THR A 68 -12.56 10.75 11.28
CA THR A 68 -13.99 10.89 10.99
C THR A 68 -14.65 9.53 10.64
N PRO A 69 -15.92 9.32 11.03
CA PRO A 69 -16.70 8.18 10.55
C PRO A 69 -16.87 8.16 9.02
N GLU A 70 -16.92 9.33 8.40
CA GLU A 70 -17.01 9.50 6.96
C GLU A 70 -15.78 8.93 6.25
N TYR A 71 -14.59 9.18 6.80
CA TYR A 71 -13.36 8.58 6.29
C TYR A 71 -13.38 7.05 6.41
N ALA A 72 -13.77 6.51 7.57
CA ALA A 72 -13.86 5.06 7.73
C ALA A 72 -14.84 4.42 6.73
N ALA A 73 -16.02 5.03 6.53
CA ALA A 73 -16.99 4.56 5.55
C ALA A 73 -16.48 4.66 4.11
N PHE A 74 -15.74 5.72 3.79
CA PHE A 74 -15.09 5.90 2.49
C PHE A 74 -14.04 4.81 2.25
N ILE A 75 -13.12 4.60 3.21
CA ILE A 75 -12.09 3.55 3.12
C ILE A 75 -12.73 2.17 2.94
N ASP A 76 -13.75 1.85 3.72
CA ASP A 76 -14.46 0.57 3.62
C ASP A 76 -15.08 0.36 2.23
N ALA A 77 -15.72 1.38 1.67
CA ALA A 77 -16.35 1.29 0.36
C ALA A 77 -15.30 1.17 -0.76
N MET A 78 -14.30 2.04 -0.74
CA MET A 78 -13.23 2.10 -1.73
C MET A 78 -12.38 0.83 -1.70
N ARG A 79 -12.03 0.28 -0.53
CA ARG A 79 -11.35 -1.03 -0.44
C ARG A 79 -12.16 -2.12 -1.10
N ARG A 80 -13.47 -2.23 -0.84
CA ARG A 80 -14.31 -3.27 -1.49
C ARG A 80 -14.30 -3.16 -3.01
N GLU A 81 -14.35 -1.93 -3.54
CA GLU A 81 -14.31 -1.69 -4.98
C GLU A 81 -12.94 -2.08 -5.58
N ILE A 82 -11.84 -1.65 -4.97
CA ILE A 82 -10.48 -1.95 -5.41
C ILE A 82 -10.20 -3.45 -5.35
N LEU A 83 -10.49 -4.10 -4.22
CA LEU A 83 -10.31 -5.54 -4.04
C LEU A 83 -11.10 -6.33 -5.09
N GLY A 84 -12.36 -5.92 -5.35
CA GLY A 84 -13.21 -6.54 -6.35
C GLY A 84 -12.73 -6.33 -7.79
N TYR A 85 -12.23 -5.13 -8.12
CA TYR A 85 -11.75 -4.79 -9.46
C TYR A 85 -10.45 -5.52 -9.81
N PHE A 86 -9.49 -5.55 -8.88
CA PHE A 86 -8.19 -6.18 -9.08
C PHE A 86 -8.19 -7.68 -8.79
N GLY A 87 -9.25 -8.20 -8.15
CA GLY A 87 -9.36 -9.61 -7.79
C GLY A 87 -8.36 -10.03 -6.72
N VAL A 88 -8.02 -9.13 -5.79
CA VAL A 88 -7.07 -9.38 -4.69
C VAL A 88 -7.80 -9.42 -3.35
N THR A 89 -7.19 -10.07 -2.36
CA THR A 89 -7.72 -10.13 -0.99
C THR A 89 -7.24 -8.94 -0.16
N ASP A 90 -7.94 -8.71 0.96
CA ASP A 90 -7.57 -7.69 1.94
C ASP A 90 -6.12 -7.88 2.44
N ASP A 91 -5.77 -9.11 2.84
CA ASP A 91 -4.40 -9.46 3.26
C ASP A 91 -3.33 -9.18 2.19
N GLN A 92 -3.66 -9.39 0.90
CA GLN A 92 -2.73 -9.14 -0.20
C GLN A 92 -2.50 -7.63 -0.40
N LEU A 93 -3.55 -6.83 -0.28
CA LEU A 93 -3.47 -5.37 -0.31
C LEU A 93 -2.69 -4.85 0.92
N ASP A 94 -2.95 -5.37 2.11
CA ASP A 94 -2.24 -4.95 3.33
C ASP A 94 -0.75 -5.29 3.29
N CYS A 95 -0.39 -6.48 2.78
CA CYS A 95 1.01 -6.81 2.52
C CYS A 95 1.64 -5.76 1.58
N MET A 96 0.94 -5.38 0.51
CA MET A 96 1.45 -4.37 -0.41
C MET A 96 1.61 -2.99 0.20
N ILE A 97 0.67 -2.54 1.04
CA ILE A 97 0.78 -1.28 1.77
C ILE A 97 2.02 -1.31 2.67
N VAL A 98 2.26 -2.41 3.41
CA VAL A 98 3.47 -2.57 4.22
C VAL A 98 4.73 -2.48 3.37
N LEU A 99 4.79 -3.21 2.26
CA LEU A 99 5.97 -3.22 1.39
C LEU A 99 6.22 -1.87 0.71
N ARG A 100 5.17 -1.09 0.39
CA ARG A 100 5.31 0.20 -0.30
C ARG A 100 5.72 1.35 0.63
N ASN A 101 5.49 1.21 1.93
CA ASN A 101 6.05 2.11 2.93
C ASN A 101 7.59 2.06 2.99
N ASP A 102 8.21 0.96 2.55
CA ASP A 102 9.67 0.81 2.38
C ASP A 102 10.01 0.58 0.90
N ASP A 103 10.20 1.66 0.13
CA ASP A 103 10.55 1.57 -1.30
C ASP A 103 12.05 1.29 -1.54
N SER A 104 12.78 0.75 -0.56
CA SER A 104 14.21 0.49 -0.72
C SER A 104 14.51 -0.61 -1.73
N ASP A 105 15.61 -0.45 -2.48
CA ASP A 105 16.11 -1.49 -3.40
C ASP A 105 16.40 -2.81 -2.67
N ALA A 106 16.81 -2.74 -1.40
CA ALA A 106 17.06 -3.91 -0.58
C ALA A 106 15.80 -4.74 -0.33
N LEU A 107 14.65 -4.09 -0.08
CA LEU A 107 13.36 -4.77 0.10
C LEU A 107 12.95 -5.50 -1.17
N TRP A 108 13.00 -4.81 -2.32
CA TRP A 108 12.57 -5.41 -3.58
C TRP A 108 13.52 -6.50 -4.09
N ALA A 109 14.82 -6.36 -3.84
CA ALA A 109 15.79 -7.43 -4.10
C ALA A 109 15.48 -8.69 -3.29
N GLU A 110 15.08 -8.53 -2.02
CA GLU A 110 14.71 -9.64 -1.15
C GLU A 110 13.40 -10.31 -1.59
N VAL A 111 12.37 -9.52 -1.96
CA VAL A 111 11.13 -10.04 -2.55
C VAL A 111 11.43 -10.88 -3.79
N ASN A 112 12.18 -10.35 -4.76
CA ASN A 112 12.51 -11.08 -5.99
C ASN A 112 13.36 -12.33 -5.71
N ARG A 113 14.30 -12.27 -4.76
CA ARG A 113 15.10 -13.44 -4.35
C ARG A 113 14.21 -14.60 -3.87
N GLN A 114 13.22 -14.31 -3.02
CA GLN A 114 12.29 -15.34 -2.53
C GLN A 114 11.39 -15.86 -3.65
N ARG A 115 10.87 -14.99 -4.50
CA ARG A 115 10.03 -15.37 -5.64
C ARG A 115 10.77 -16.25 -6.65
N ASN A 116 12.04 -15.95 -6.91
CA ASN A 116 12.91 -16.78 -7.74
C ASN A 116 13.14 -18.17 -7.14
N ALA A 117 13.38 -18.24 -5.82
CA ALA A 117 13.50 -19.52 -5.13
C ALA A 117 12.20 -20.35 -5.17
N LEU A 118 11.03 -19.68 -5.20
CA LEU A 118 9.71 -20.31 -5.29
C LEU A 118 9.26 -20.57 -6.74
N GLY A 119 9.95 -20.03 -7.75
CA GLY A 119 9.54 -20.12 -9.16
C GLY A 119 8.30 -19.28 -9.50
N THR A 120 7.96 -18.27 -8.69
CA THR A 120 6.80 -17.39 -8.89
C THR A 120 7.11 -16.16 -9.75
N GLY A 121 8.37 -15.99 -10.17
CA GLY A 121 8.83 -14.93 -11.09
C GLY A 121 9.04 -13.57 -10.41
N GLU A 122 9.78 -12.67 -11.04
CA GLU A 122 10.14 -11.36 -10.46
C GLU A 122 9.05 -10.31 -10.66
N VAL A 123 8.86 -9.40 -9.70
CA VAL A 123 7.81 -8.36 -9.76
C VAL A 123 8.35 -6.96 -10.02
N ARG A 124 9.62 -6.71 -9.72
CA ARG A 124 10.25 -5.40 -9.94
C ARG A 124 11.66 -5.59 -10.50
N GLY A 125 11.79 -5.36 -11.81
CA GLY A 125 13.06 -5.31 -12.53
C GLY A 125 13.82 -6.63 -12.62
N ASP A 126 14.04 -7.06 -13.86
CA ASP A 126 15.13 -7.98 -14.29
C ASP A 126 16.31 -7.15 -14.89
N LEU A 127 16.25 -5.81 -14.79
CA LEU A 127 17.00 -4.85 -15.63
C LEU A 127 18.44 -4.60 -15.18
#